data_AF-A0AA51YGC4-F1
#
_entry.id   AF-A0AA51YGC4-F1
#
_cell.length_a   1.000
_cell.length_b   1.000
_cell.length_c   1.000
_cell.angle_alpha   90.00
_cell.angle_beta   90.00
_cell.angle_gamma   90.00
#
_symmetry.space_group_name_H-M   'P 1'
#
loop_
_entity.id
_entity.type
_entity.pdbx_description
1 polymer ?
#
loop_
_entity_poly.entity_id
_entity_poly.type
_entity_poly.pdbx_seq_one_letter_code
_entity_poly.pdbx_strand_id
1 'polypeptide(L)'
;MGILALIGSGMLFALFAAVVLFVLINMSSRFALIILFLTPLLVIFIMPGTSIAFLSYRHMLLANGLVPINNFHILLMLWSTLIGIILYTEFLTWYLAKGTKMKKREDG
;
A
#
# COMPACT_ATOMS: atom_id res chain seq x y z
N MET A 1 9.33 -7.07 -24.67
CA MET A 1 8.07 -7.35 -23.95
C MET A 1 8.20 -7.16 -22.42
N GLY A 2 9.22 -7.73 -21.75
CA GLY A 2 9.34 -7.64 -20.28
C GLY A 2 9.46 -6.22 -19.69
N ILE A 3 10.25 -5.33 -20.31
CA ILE A 3 10.45 -3.96 -19.82
C ILE A 3 9.15 -3.14 -19.84
N LEU A 4 8.35 -3.26 -20.91
CA LEU A 4 7.07 -2.55 -21.02
C LEU A 4 6.07 -3.02 -19.96
N ALA A 5 6.03 -4.32 -19.67
CA ALA A 5 5.19 -4.86 -18.62
C ALA A 5 5.65 -4.44 -17.22
N LEU A 6 6.97 -4.35 -16.99
CA LEU A 6 7.53 -3.82 -15.75
C LEU A 6 7.14 -2.36 -15.55
N ILE A 7 7.30 -1.52 -16.58
CA ILE A 7 6.92 -0.11 -16.51
C ILE A 7 5.41 0.02 -16.29
N GLY A 8 4.58 -0.70 -17.06
CA GLY A 8 3.13 -0.63 -16.94
C GLY A 8 2.61 -1.06 -15.57
N SER A 9 3.10 -2.19 -15.06
CA SER A 9 2.75 -2.65 -13.70
C SER A 9 3.27 -1.70 -12.63
N GLY A 10 4.50 -1.20 -12.77
CA GLY A 10 5.07 -0.19 -11.87
C GLY A 10 4.26 1.10 -11.82
N MET A 11 3.79 1.59 -12.97
CA MET A 11 2.94 2.79 -13.04
C MET A 11 1.59 2.59 -12.34
N LEU A 12 0.94 1.43 -12.53
CA LEU A 12 -0.31 1.11 -11.85
C LEU A 12 -0.12 1.03 -10.33
N PHE A 13 0.93 0.38 -9.88
CA PHE A 13 1.26 0.25 -8.47
C PHE A 13 1.65 1.59 -7.83
N ALA A 14 2.44 2.42 -8.53
CA ALA A 14 2.79 3.76 -8.08
C ALA A 14 1.56 4.67 -7.99
N LEU A 15 0.67 4.62 -8.98
CA LEU A 15 -0.60 5.35 -8.95
C LEU A 15 -1.47 4.91 -7.78
N PHE A 16 -1.60 3.60 -7.56
CA PHE A 16 -2.35 3.05 -6.42
C PHE A 16 -1.77 3.53 -5.08
N ALA A 17 -0.45 3.47 -4.91
CA ALA A 17 0.22 3.97 -3.71
C ALA A 17 0.01 5.48 -3.52
N ALA A 18 0.11 6.27 -4.60
CA ALA A 18 -0.12 7.71 -4.57
C ALA A 18 -1.55 8.06 -4.13
N VAL A 19 -2.56 7.33 -4.61
CA VAL A 19 -3.96 7.51 -4.18
C VAL A 19 -4.11 7.20 -2.69
N VAL A 20 -3.56 6.09 -2.21
CA VAL A 20 -3.62 5.73 -0.78
C VAL A 20 -2.95 6.80 0.09
N LEU A 21 -1.77 7.26 -0.29
CA LEU A 21 -1.05 8.31 0.43
C LEU A 21 -1.77 9.65 0.38
N PHE A 22 -2.35 10.01 -0.77
CA PHE A 22 -3.17 11.22 -0.89
C PHE A 22 -4.35 11.21 0.09
N VAL A 23 -5.04 10.07 0.18
CA VAL A 23 -6.17 9.89 1.11
C VAL A 23 -5.72 9.88 2.56
N LEU A 24 -4.58 9.26 2.87
CA LEU A 24 -3.99 9.29 4.21
C LEU A 24 -3.71 10.73 4.67
N ILE A 25 -3.09 11.54 3.80
CA ILE A 25 -2.66 12.91 4.12
C ILE A 25 -3.84 13.87 4.19
N ASN A 26 -4.78 13.79 3.25
CA ASN A 26 -5.81 14.81 3.09
C ASN A 26 -7.18 14.43 3.69
N MET A 27 -7.40 13.18 4.09
CA MET A 27 -8.71 12.73 4.59
C MET A 27 -8.62 12.03 5.94
N SER A 28 -8.23 10.76 5.98
CA SER A 28 -8.07 10.01 7.25
C SER A 28 -7.29 8.70 7.07
N SER A 29 -6.62 8.27 8.13
CA SER A 29 -5.93 6.98 8.22
C SER A 29 -6.86 5.78 7.99
N ARG A 30 -8.08 5.84 8.57
CA ARG A 30 -9.09 4.78 8.41
C ARG A 30 -9.53 4.62 6.97
N PHE A 31 -9.80 5.73 6.28
CA PHE A 31 -10.24 5.68 4.89
C PHE A 31 -9.10 5.23 3.95
N ALA A 32 -7.85 5.61 4.25
CA ALA A 32 -6.69 5.09 3.53
C ALA A 32 -6.56 3.57 3.66
N LEU A 33 -6.75 2.99 4.85
CA LEU A 33 -6.76 1.54 5.04
C LEU A 33 -7.88 0.86 4.25
N ILE A 34 -9.09 1.44 4.27
CA ILE A 34 -10.23 0.92 3.50
C ILE A 34 -9.87 0.85 2.02
N ILE A 35 -9.33 1.92 1.43
CA ILE A 35 -8.93 1.95 0.02
C ILE A 35 -7.78 0.97 -0.26
N LEU A 36 -6.79 0.90 0.64
CA LEU A 36 -5.64 0.01 0.50
C LEU A 36 -6.05 -1.46 0.40
N PHE A 37 -7.03 -1.90 1.18
CA PHE A 37 -7.51 -3.28 1.19
C PHE A 37 -8.64 -3.55 0.20
N LEU A 38 -9.67 -2.70 0.16
CA LEU A 38 -10.84 -2.96 -0.68
C LEU A 38 -10.51 -2.85 -2.16
N THR A 39 -9.67 -1.92 -2.58
CA THR A 39 -9.44 -1.69 -4.02
C THR A 39 -8.88 -2.94 -4.71
N PRO A 40 -7.80 -3.59 -4.22
CA PRO A 40 -7.30 -4.80 -4.86
C PRO A 40 -8.29 -5.97 -4.75
N LEU A 41 -8.99 -6.11 -3.62
CA LEU A 41 -9.99 -7.17 -3.42
C LEU A 41 -11.17 -7.04 -4.37
N LEU A 42 -11.68 -5.82 -4.57
CA LEU A 42 -12.76 -5.55 -5.51
C LEU A 42 -12.33 -5.85 -6.95
N VAL A 43 -11.11 -5.49 -7.33
CA VAL A 43 -10.59 -5.81 -8.67
C VAL A 43 -10.51 -7.32 -8.88
N ILE A 44 -10.01 -8.09 -7.89
CA ILE A 44 -9.97 -9.56 -7.95
C ILE A 44 -11.38 -10.15 -8.07
N PHE A 45 -12.35 -9.59 -7.36
CA PHE A 45 -13.72 -10.10 -7.38
C PHE A 45 -14.46 -9.81 -8.69
N ILE A 46 -14.28 -8.60 -9.25
CA ILE A 46 -14.97 -8.16 -10.47
C ILE A 46 -14.33 -8.77 -11.73
N MET A 47 -13.00 -8.89 -11.77
CA MET A 47 -12.26 -9.32 -12.97
C MET A 47 -11.24 -10.44 -12.65
N PRO A 48 -11.68 -11.61 -12.14
CA PRO A 48 -10.79 -12.63 -11.60
C PRO A 48 -9.75 -13.13 -12.61
N GLY A 49 -10.15 -13.37 -13.87
CA GLY A 49 -9.23 -13.83 -14.92
C GLY A 49 -8.11 -12.84 -15.19
N THR A 50 -8.46 -11.55 -15.36
CA THR A 50 -7.50 -10.47 -15.59
C THR A 50 -6.61 -10.25 -14.36
N SER A 51 -7.16 -10.31 -13.15
CA SER A 51 -6.41 -10.16 -11.91
C SER A 51 -5.41 -11.28 -11.70
N ILE A 52 -5.80 -12.53 -11.94
CA ILE A 52 -4.89 -13.69 -11.83
C ILE A 52 -3.75 -13.55 -12.85
N ALA A 53 -4.08 -13.22 -14.10
CA ALA A 53 -3.06 -13.02 -15.14
C ALA A 53 -2.10 -11.87 -14.79
N PHE A 54 -2.61 -10.75 -14.28
CA PHE A 54 -1.79 -9.62 -13.88
C PHE A 54 -0.91 -9.95 -12.67
N LEU A 55 -1.47 -10.49 -11.59
CA LEU A 55 -0.77 -10.77 -10.34
C LEU A 55 0.29 -11.88 -10.48
N SER A 56 0.04 -12.87 -11.34
CA SER A 56 0.99 -13.95 -11.64
C SER A 56 2.10 -13.54 -12.61
N TYR A 57 2.03 -12.36 -13.24
CA TYR A 57 3.03 -11.91 -14.19
C TYR A 57 4.42 -11.80 -13.55
N ARG A 58 5.36 -12.61 -14.04
CA ARG A 58 6.71 -12.75 -13.50
C ARG A 58 7.65 -11.70 -14.10
N HIS A 59 8.30 -10.93 -13.23
CA HIS A 59 9.31 -9.92 -13.61
C HIS A 59 10.73 -10.42 -13.44
N MET A 60 10.99 -11.16 -12.37
CA MET A 60 12.33 -11.59 -11.99
C MET A 60 12.31 -13.01 -11.42
N LEU A 61 13.43 -13.69 -11.52
CA LEU A 61 13.70 -14.96 -10.85
C LEU A 61 14.87 -14.75 -9.89
N LEU A 62 14.68 -15.10 -8.62
CA LEU A 62 15.73 -15.15 -7.60
C LEU A 62 16.15 -16.60 -7.33
N ALA A 63 17.22 -16.77 -6.55
CA ALA A 63 17.74 -18.05 -6.10
C ALA A 63 17.92 -19.05 -7.26
N ASN A 64 18.68 -18.65 -8.28
CA ASN A 64 18.97 -19.46 -9.48
C ASN A 64 17.72 -20.00 -10.20
N GLY A 65 16.61 -19.27 -10.18
CA GLY A 65 15.38 -19.68 -10.90
C GLY A 65 14.30 -20.29 -10.02
N LEU A 66 14.56 -20.50 -8.73
CA LEU A 66 13.63 -21.20 -7.84
C LEU A 66 12.50 -20.29 -7.32
N VAL A 67 12.74 -18.98 -7.21
CA VAL A 67 11.78 -18.05 -6.61
C VAL A 67 11.36 -16.99 -7.62
N PRO A 68 10.19 -17.12 -8.26
CA PRO A 68 9.67 -16.10 -9.16
C PRO A 68 9.10 -14.91 -8.39
N ILE A 69 9.65 -13.71 -8.61
CA ILE A 69 9.01 -12.46 -8.21
C ILE A 69 8.04 -12.03 -9.32
N ASN A 70 6.78 -11.90 -8.92
CA ASN A 70 5.67 -11.46 -9.75
C ASN A 70 4.96 -10.25 -9.12
N ASN A 71 3.96 -9.72 -9.82
CA ASN A 71 3.18 -8.58 -9.35
C ASN A 71 2.49 -8.81 -7.99
N PHE A 72 2.16 -10.05 -7.63
CA PHE A 72 1.62 -10.36 -6.30
C PHE A 72 2.62 -10.02 -5.18
N HIS A 73 3.91 -10.34 -5.36
CA HIS A 73 4.94 -9.97 -4.39
C HIS A 73 5.11 -8.44 -4.28
N ILE A 74 5.01 -7.73 -5.41
CA ILE A 74 5.06 -6.26 -5.43
C ILE A 74 3.85 -5.67 -4.68
N LEU A 75 2.65 -6.22 -4.89
CA LEU A 75 1.45 -5.82 -4.15
C LEU A 75 1.61 -6.03 -2.64
N LEU A 76 2.13 -7.18 -2.22
CA LEU A 76 2.38 -7.47 -0.79
C LEU A 76 3.41 -6.53 -0.18
N MET A 77 4.48 -6.19 -0.92
CA MET A 77 5.48 -5.23 -0.49
C MET A 77 4.85 -3.85 -0.29
N LEU A 78 4.02 -3.40 -1.25
CA LEU A 78 3.30 -2.13 -1.14
C LEU A 78 2.32 -2.12 0.03
N TRP A 79 1.53 -3.18 0.20
CA TRP A 79 0.62 -3.32 1.33
C TRP A 79 1.36 -3.21 2.66
N SER A 80 2.43 -3.98 2.85
CA SER A 80 3.21 -3.97 4.09
C SER A 80 3.79 -2.58 4.37
N THR A 81 4.34 -1.93 3.35
CA THR A 81 4.93 -0.59 3.46
C THR A 81 3.88 0.46 3.82
N LEU A 82 2.76 0.49 3.10
CA LEU A 82 1.70 1.48 3.31
C LEU A 82 0.97 1.28 4.64
N ILE A 83 0.74 0.03 5.06
CA ILE A 83 0.22 -0.28 6.40
C ILE A 83 1.16 0.28 7.47
N GLY A 84 2.46 0.04 7.34
CA GLY A 84 3.48 0.56 8.26
C GLY A 84 3.42 2.09 8.37
N ILE A 85 3.35 2.78 7.22
CA ILE A 85 3.22 4.24 7.17
C ILE A 85 1.94 4.70 7.87
N ILE A 86 0.79 4.11 7.55
CA ILE A 86 -0.50 4.52 8.12
C ILE A 86 -0.51 4.33 9.65
N LEU A 87 -0.04 3.18 10.14
CA LEU A 87 0.03 2.89 11.58
C LEU A 87 1.00 3.84 12.28
N TYR A 88 2.15 4.11 11.67
CA TYR A 88 3.14 5.04 12.22
C TYR A 88 2.57 6.46 12.32
N THR A 89 1.88 6.95 11.29
CA THR A 89 1.23 8.26 11.31
C THR A 89 0.18 8.34 12.42
N GLU A 90 -0.68 7.33 12.55
CA GLU A 90 -1.71 7.30 13.62
C GLU A 90 -1.06 7.30 15.02
N PHE A 91 -0.03 6.48 15.22
CA PHE A 91 0.71 6.42 16.47
C PHE A 91 1.35 7.77 16.82
N LEU A 92 2.00 8.42 15.86
CA LEU A 92 2.65 9.71 16.07
C LEU A 92 1.63 10.81 16.38
N THR A 93 0.51 10.85 15.66
CA THR A 93 -0.58 11.80 15.93
C THR A 93 -1.15 11.61 17.35
N TRP A 94 -1.39 10.37 17.76
CA TRP A 94 -1.83 10.07 19.12
C TRP A 94 -0.79 10.51 20.17
N TYR A 95 0.48 10.20 19.95
CA TYR A 95 1.57 10.52 20.86
C TYR A 95 1.70 12.04 21.07
N LEU A 96 1.68 12.81 19.98
CA LEU A 96 1.74 14.27 20.03
C LEU A 96 0.52 14.86 20.76
N ALA A 97 -0.67 14.36 20.48
CA ALA A 97 -1.89 14.80 21.17
C ALA A 97 -1.85 14.53 22.68
N LYS A 98 -1.24 13.41 23.11
CA LYS A 98 -1.05 13.10 24.52
C LYS A 98 -0.07 14.07 25.19
N GLY A 99 1.04 14.40 24.55
CA GLY A 99 2.02 15.37 25.04
C GLY A 99 1.43 16.77 25.21
N THR A 100 0.66 17.26 24.23
CA THR A 100 0.00 18.58 24.32
C THR A 100 -1.03 18.63 25.45
N LYS A 101 -1.77 17.54 25.69
CA LYS A 101 -2.73 17.45 26.80
C LYS A 101 -2.07 17.49 28.18
N MET A 102 -0.87 16.92 28.33
CA MET A 102 -0.12 16.98 29.59
C MET A 102 0.35 18.41 29.88
N LYS A 103 0.94 19.09 28.89
CA LYS A 103 1.42 20.47 29.06
C LYS A 103 0.30 21.43 29.51
N LYS A 104 -0.89 21.34 28.90
CA LYS A 104 -2.04 22.19 29.27
C LYS A 104 -2.54 21.96 30.71
N ARG A 105 -2.23 20.82 31.34
CA ARG A 105 -2.59 20.52 32.73
C ARG A 105 -1.58 21.02 33.77
N GLU A 106 -0.34 21.30 33.36
CA GLU A 106 0.70 21.85 34.24
C GLU A 106 0.63 23.38 34.31
N ASP A 107 0.13 24.02 33.24
CA ASP A 107 0.05 25.49 33.10
C ASP A 107 -1.27 26.11 33.65
N GLY A 108 -2.19 25.33 34.22
CA GLY A 108 -3.51 25.80 34.69
C GLY A 108 -3.94 25.18 36.02
#